data_AF-A0A1L5F474-F1
#
_entry.id   AF-A0A1L5F474-F1
#
_cell.length_a   1.000
_cell.length_b   1.000
_cell.length_c   1.000
_cell.angle_alpha   90.00
_cell.angle_beta   90.00
_cell.angle_gamma   90.00
#
_symmetry.space_group_name_H-M   'P 1'
#
loop_
_entity.id
_entity.type
_entity.pdbx_description
1 polymer ?
#
loop_
_entity_poly.entity_id
_entity_poly.type
_entity_poly.pdbx_seq_one_letter_code
_entity_poly.pdbx_strand_id
1 'polypeptide(L)'
;MSLNKDFNVSRLERYISIAWDSMATPVVVLTKSDLCNDVESKILEVESIAIGIDILVTSGVLEGGYLAVKKYITNGKTIAFIGSSGVGKSTLINKLIGNKFLKTNDIRNDDKGRHTTTHRELILVPDAGVVIDTPGMRELGIISADLDKSFSDIEEIAKRCKFSDCQHESEPKCAVKEAIEEGHLDIARLENYKKLQRELRYSELNSKELEREKINKTKCLAAWEL
;
A
#
# COMPACT_ATOMS: atom_id res chain seq x y z
N MET A 1 7.73 -2.87 0.88
CA MET A 1 6.84 -3.56 1.85
C MET A 1 7.21 -3.11 3.25
N SER A 2 6.28 -3.05 4.22
CA SER A 2 6.60 -2.71 5.61
C SER A 2 6.75 -3.94 6.51
N LEU A 3 7.67 -3.90 7.46
CA LEU A 3 7.97 -4.96 8.44
C LEU A 3 7.06 -4.93 9.68
N ASN A 4 5.83 -4.43 9.54
CA ASN A 4 4.84 -4.38 10.61
C ASN A 4 3.74 -5.45 10.36
N LYS A 5 2.57 -5.30 11.00
CA LYS A 5 1.42 -6.21 10.83
C LYS A 5 0.88 -6.33 9.38
N ASP A 6 1.38 -5.52 8.44
CA ASP A 6 1.04 -5.54 7.01
C ASP A 6 2.12 -6.22 6.14
N PHE A 7 3.05 -6.95 6.75
CA PHE A 7 4.02 -7.79 6.03
C PHE A 7 3.29 -8.93 5.31
N ASN A 8 3.40 -8.98 3.98
CA ASN A 8 2.73 -9.98 3.15
C ASN A 8 3.63 -10.40 1.97
N VAL A 9 4.13 -11.65 2.03
CA VAL A 9 5.02 -12.24 1.02
C VAL A 9 4.30 -12.45 -0.31
N SER A 10 3.07 -12.98 -0.32
CA SER A 10 2.29 -13.17 -1.55
C SER A 10 2.01 -11.86 -2.29
N ARG A 11 1.85 -10.75 -1.57
CA ARG A 11 1.71 -9.42 -2.16
C ARG A 11 3.02 -8.97 -2.80
N LEU A 12 4.14 -9.21 -2.13
CA LEU A 12 5.47 -8.93 -2.66
C LEU A 12 5.76 -9.68 -3.95
N GLU A 13 5.42 -10.97 -4.00
CA GLU A 13 5.58 -11.80 -5.18
C GLU A 13 4.86 -11.19 -6.40
N ARG A 14 3.62 -10.72 -6.23
CA ARG A 14 2.87 -10.04 -7.30
C ARG A 14 3.53 -8.73 -7.76
N TYR A 15 4.06 -7.93 -6.83
CA TYR A 15 4.80 -6.71 -7.20
C TYR A 15 6.03 -7.04 -8.06
N ILE A 16 6.75 -8.11 -7.69
CA ILE A 16 7.92 -8.58 -8.42
C ILE A 16 7.52 -9.02 -9.83
N SER A 17 6.43 -9.79 -9.98
CA SER A 17 5.92 -10.20 -11.29
C SER A 17 5.61 -9.00 -12.21
N ILE A 18 4.90 -7.97 -11.71
CA ILE A 18 4.59 -6.78 -12.51
C ILE A 18 5.86 -6.05 -12.94
N ALA A 19 6.82 -5.90 -12.02
CA ALA A 19 8.07 -5.21 -12.32
C ALA A 19 8.79 -5.91 -13.48
N TRP A 20 8.89 -7.24 -13.42
CA TRP A 20 9.47 -8.03 -14.51
C TRP A 20 8.68 -7.93 -15.82
N ASP A 21 7.36 -8.03 -15.78
CA ASP A 21 6.50 -7.91 -16.98
C ASP A 21 6.64 -6.53 -17.64
N SER A 22 6.92 -5.50 -16.85
CA SER A 22 7.21 -4.14 -17.32
C SER A 22 8.65 -3.93 -17.82
N MET A 23 9.47 -4.98 -17.82
CA MET A 23 10.92 -4.94 -18.09
C MET A 23 11.72 -4.03 -17.15
N ALA A 24 11.15 -3.66 -16.00
CA ALA A 24 11.83 -2.92 -14.97
C ALA A 24 12.68 -3.87 -14.11
N THR A 25 13.79 -3.39 -13.57
CA THR A 25 14.56 -4.13 -12.57
C THR A 25 13.94 -3.92 -11.19
N PRO A 26 13.34 -4.95 -10.55
CA PRO A 26 12.79 -4.81 -9.21
C PRO A 26 13.91 -4.62 -8.17
N VAL A 27 13.60 -3.87 -7.13
CA VAL A 27 14.38 -3.78 -5.89
C VAL A 27 13.39 -3.81 -4.74
N VAL A 28 13.58 -4.73 -3.81
CA VAL A 28 12.69 -4.86 -2.64
C VAL A 28 13.18 -3.93 -1.54
N VAL A 29 12.31 -3.04 -1.08
CA VAL A 29 12.59 -2.17 0.08
C VAL A 29 11.67 -2.57 1.23
N LEU A 30 12.25 -3.05 2.32
CA LEU A 30 11.62 -3.41 3.58
C LEU A 30 11.71 -2.22 4.54
N THR A 31 10.60 -1.53 4.75
CA THR A 31 10.51 -0.32 5.58
C THR A 31 10.03 -0.63 7.00
N LYS A 32 10.17 0.34 7.91
CA LYS A 32 9.73 0.25 9.31
C LYS A 32 10.38 -0.91 10.08
N SER A 33 11.66 -1.19 9.80
CA SER A 33 12.43 -2.19 10.55
C SER A 33 12.48 -1.94 12.06
N ASP A 34 12.31 -0.69 12.50
CA ASP A 34 12.19 -0.29 13.90
C ASP A 34 10.98 -0.90 14.63
N LEU A 35 9.96 -1.36 13.90
CA LEU A 35 8.76 -1.97 14.47
C LEU A 35 8.79 -3.51 14.42
N CYS A 36 9.92 -4.09 14.01
CA CYS A 36 10.05 -5.51 13.77
C CYS A 36 11.08 -6.11 14.73
N ASN A 37 10.65 -7.08 15.55
CA ASN A 37 11.54 -7.75 16.50
C ASN A 37 12.46 -8.78 15.83
N ASP A 38 12.05 -9.33 14.69
CA ASP A 38 12.77 -10.39 13.96
C ASP A 38 12.86 -10.05 12.47
N VAL A 39 13.77 -9.12 12.17
CA VAL A 39 14.01 -8.67 10.79
C VAL A 39 14.65 -9.78 9.96
N GLU A 40 15.53 -10.59 10.55
CA GLU A 40 16.26 -11.64 9.84
C GLU A 40 15.32 -12.72 9.29
N SER A 41 14.38 -13.22 10.11
CA SER A 41 13.37 -14.17 9.64
C SER A 41 12.55 -13.59 8.48
N LYS A 42 12.21 -12.30 8.55
CA LYS A 42 11.41 -11.64 7.50
C LYS A 42 12.20 -11.44 6.21
N ILE A 43 13.51 -11.24 6.29
CA ILE A 43 14.39 -11.23 5.11
C ILE A 43 14.41 -12.61 4.46
N LEU A 44 14.60 -13.68 5.22
CA LEU A 44 14.61 -15.05 4.70
C LEU A 44 13.30 -15.42 3.98
N GLU A 45 12.16 -15.02 4.55
CA GLU A 45 10.85 -15.18 3.89
C GLU A 45 10.80 -14.45 2.54
N VAL A 46 11.37 -13.26 2.45
CA VAL A 46 11.42 -12.48 1.21
C VAL A 46 12.41 -13.06 0.20
N GLU A 47 13.59 -13.48 0.64
CA GLU A 47 14.62 -14.11 -0.20
C GLU A 47 14.08 -15.36 -0.91
N SER A 48 13.18 -16.09 -0.28
CA SER A 48 12.54 -17.28 -0.87
C SER A 48 11.75 -16.98 -2.15
N ILE A 49 11.23 -15.76 -2.32
CA ILE A 49 10.47 -15.33 -3.50
C ILE A 49 11.20 -14.29 -4.37
N ALA A 50 12.23 -13.64 -3.83
CA ALA A 50 12.95 -12.52 -4.44
C ALA A 50 14.35 -12.96 -4.94
N ILE A 51 14.41 -14.10 -5.63
CA ILE A 51 15.68 -14.69 -6.07
C ILE A 51 16.39 -13.76 -7.06
N GLY A 52 17.64 -13.39 -6.73
CA GLY A 52 18.45 -12.48 -7.55
C GLY A 52 17.98 -11.03 -7.53
N ILE A 53 17.08 -10.66 -6.61
CA ILE A 53 16.58 -9.30 -6.43
C ILE A 53 17.21 -8.71 -5.17
N ASP A 54 17.71 -7.48 -5.28
CA ASP A 54 18.29 -6.78 -4.13
C ASP A 54 17.21 -6.47 -3.09
N ILE A 55 17.49 -6.83 -1.82
CA ILE A 55 16.63 -6.53 -0.67
C ILE A 55 17.32 -5.48 0.19
N LEU A 56 16.63 -4.37 0.42
CA LEU A 56 17.10 -3.26 1.24
C LEU A 56 16.23 -3.15 2.48
N VAL A 57 16.84 -3.11 3.66
CA VAL A 57 16.13 -2.86 4.93
C VAL A 57 16.33 -1.41 5.35
N THR A 58 15.24 -0.76 5.72
CA THR A 58 15.25 0.65 6.11
C THR A 58 14.21 0.96 7.18
N SER A 59 14.38 2.10 7.84
CA SER A 59 13.44 2.65 8.80
C SER A 59 13.24 4.15 8.55
N GLY A 60 12.01 4.59 8.78
CA GLY A 60 11.65 6.02 8.75
C GLY A 60 12.29 6.82 9.88
N VAL A 61 12.71 6.17 10.98
CA VAL A 61 13.39 6.83 12.11
C VAL A 61 14.91 6.78 12.01
N LEU A 62 15.47 5.83 11.25
CA LEU A 62 16.91 5.73 11.07
C LEU A 62 17.43 6.87 10.19
N GLU A 63 18.44 7.59 10.68
CA GLU A 63 19.21 8.54 9.88
C GLU A 63 20.04 7.77 8.84
N GLY A 64 20.04 8.23 7.59
CA GLY A 64 20.76 7.54 6.51
C GLY A 64 20.13 6.25 5.98
N GLY A 65 19.02 5.75 6.54
CA GLY A 65 18.37 4.51 6.07
C GLY A 65 17.89 4.52 4.62
N TYR A 66 17.77 5.70 4.00
CA TYR A 66 17.40 5.90 2.60
C TYR A 66 18.60 5.91 1.65
N LEU A 67 19.83 6.02 2.17
CA LEU A 67 21.05 6.08 1.36
C LEU A 67 21.25 4.80 0.53
N ALA A 68 20.87 3.65 1.09
CA ALA A 68 20.89 2.38 0.38
C ALA A 68 19.97 2.37 -0.85
N VAL A 69 18.88 3.15 -0.85
CA VAL A 69 17.99 3.33 -2.01
C VAL A 69 18.60 4.32 -3.00
N LYS A 70 19.31 5.34 -2.52
CA LYS A 70 19.96 6.38 -3.34
C LYS A 70 20.91 5.79 -4.39
N LYS A 71 21.56 4.65 -4.11
CA LYS A 71 22.47 3.98 -5.07
C LYS A 71 21.80 3.54 -6.38
N TYR A 72 20.47 3.36 -6.39
CA TYR A 72 19.72 3.00 -7.60
C TYR A 72 19.24 4.23 -8.39
N ILE A 73 19.25 5.40 -7.77
CA ILE A 73 18.79 6.67 -8.34
C ILE A 73 19.98 7.35 -9.00
N THR A 74 20.25 6.95 -10.25
CA THR A 74 21.35 7.48 -11.07
C THR A 74 20.83 8.15 -12.33
N ASN A 75 21.55 9.17 -12.83
CA ASN A 75 21.21 9.87 -14.07
C ASN A 75 20.80 8.92 -15.21
N GLY A 76 19.72 9.28 -15.91
CA GLY A 76 19.16 8.47 -17.01
C GLY A 76 18.24 7.33 -16.57
N LYS A 77 18.04 7.10 -15.26
CA LYS A 77 17.08 6.12 -14.75
C LYS A 77 15.78 6.76 -14.28
N THR A 78 14.68 6.07 -14.54
CA THR A 78 13.36 6.35 -14.00
C THR A 78 13.02 5.28 -12.99
N ILE A 79 12.59 5.68 -11.79
CA ILE A 79 12.25 4.80 -10.69
C ILE A 79 10.79 5.02 -10.31
N ALA A 80 10.05 3.93 -10.18
CA ALA A 80 8.70 3.94 -9.66
C ALA A 80 8.67 3.30 -8.27
N PHE A 81 8.06 3.97 -7.29
CA PHE A 81 7.82 3.38 -5.98
C PHE A 81 6.46 2.69 -5.95
N ILE A 82 6.47 1.36 -5.86
CA ILE A 82 5.27 0.54 -5.82
C ILE A 82 5.11 -0.10 -4.43
N GLY A 83 3.89 -0.10 -3.91
CA GLY A 83 3.58 -0.69 -2.61
C GLY A 83 2.25 -0.20 -2.04
N SER A 84 1.78 -0.86 -0.98
CA SER A 84 0.50 -0.52 -0.32
C SER A 84 0.50 0.88 0.30
N SER A 85 -0.68 1.39 0.62
CA SER A 85 -0.80 2.63 1.39
C SER A 85 -0.14 2.49 2.77
N GLY A 86 0.46 3.55 3.30
CA GLY A 86 1.02 3.53 4.65
C GLY A 86 2.32 2.74 4.85
N VAL A 87 2.88 2.09 3.83
CA VAL A 87 4.18 1.39 3.93
C VAL A 87 5.38 2.33 4.04
N GLY A 88 5.20 3.64 3.87
CA GLY A 88 6.28 4.64 4.03
C GLY A 88 6.95 5.12 2.74
N LYS A 89 6.31 4.93 1.58
CA LYS A 89 6.82 5.42 0.27
C LYS A 89 7.06 6.93 0.28
N SER A 90 6.07 7.73 0.66
CA SER A 90 6.18 9.20 0.68
C SER A 90 7.24 9.69 1.65
N THR A 91 7.38 9.03 2.82
CA THR A 91 8.47 9.31 3.78
C THR A 91 9.84 9.06 3.16
N LEU A 92 10.00 7.96 2.43
CA LEU A 92 11.25 7.62 1.76
C LEU A 92 11.57 8.60 0.61
N ILE A 93 10.58 8.94 -0.21
CA ILE A 93 10.69 9.92 -1.30
C ILE A 93 11.12 11.29 -0.77
N ASN A 94 10.51 11.77 0.31
CA ASN A 94 10.89 13.03 0.94
C ASN A 94 12.35 13.05 1.42
N LYS A 95 12.80 11.96 2.06
CA LYS A 95 14.19 11.85 2.48
C LYS A 95 15.16 11.83 1.29
N LEU A 96 14.78 11.21 0.18
CA LEU A 96 15.59 11.13 -1.04
C LEU A 96 15.74 12.48 -1.75
N ILE A 97 14.70 13.31 -1.77
CA ILE A 97 14.71 14.63 -2.43
C ILE A 97 15.44 15.69 -1.58
N GLY A 98 15.66 15.44 -0.29
CA GLY A 98 16.32 16.40 0.61
C GLY A 98 15.47 17.64 0.95
N ASN A 99 14.22 17.69 0.48
CA ASN A 99 13.25 18.74 0.78
C ASN A 99 11.92 18.11 1.22
N LYS A 100 11.15 18.81 2.07
CA LYS A 100 9.75 18.46 2.43
C LYS A 100 8.80 18.74 1.24
N PHE A 101 9.07 18.14 0.09
CA PHE A 101 8.31 18.38 -1.14
C PHE A 101 6.92 17.76 -1.07
N LEU A 102 6.80 16.55 -0.50
CA LEU A 102 5.51 15.99 -0.11
C LEU A 102 5.21 16.41 1.33
N LYS A 103 3.98 16.85 1.63
CA LYS A 103 3.54 17.04 3.02
C LYS A 103 3.52 15.68 3.73
N THR A 104 4.62 15.28 4.36
CA THR A 104 4.60 14.30 5.44
C THR A 104 4.00 15.00 6.64
N ASN A 105 2.68 14.97 6.78
CA ASN A 105 2.10 15.25 8.07
C ASN A 105 2.59 14.15 9.01
N ASP A 106 3.45 14.53 9.95
CA ASP A 106 3.62 13.81 11.21
C ASP A 106 2.23 13.45 11.73
N ILE A 107 2.13 12.26 12.29
CA ILE A 107 0.91 11.72 12.91
C ILE A 107 0.49 12.70 14.00
N ARG A 108 -0.30 13.72 13.64
CA ARG A 108 -0.95 14.63 14.56
C ARG A 108 -2.27 14.01 14.93
N ASN A 109 -2.53 14.06 16.24
CA ASN A 109 -3.63 13.51 17.04
C ASN A 109 -5.06 13.95 16.64
N ASP A 110 -5.36 14.11 15.35
CA ASP A 110 -6.71 14.29 14.85
C ASP A 110 -6.96 13.31 13.70
N ASP A 111 -7.97 12.47 13.88
CA ASP A 111 -8.36 11.29 13.10
C ASP A 111 -8.92 11.61 11.68
N LYS A 112 -8.36 12.61 11.01
CA LYS A 112 -8.75 13.07 9.66
C LYS A 112 -7.54 13.50 8.81
N GLY A 113 -6.49 12.67 8.79
CA GLY A 113 -5.36 12.83 7.87
C GLY A 113 -5.70 12.38 6.44
N ARG A 114 -6.47 13.18 5.70
CA ARG A 114 -6.73 12.95 4.28
C ARG A 114 -5.55 13.45 3.45
N HIS A 115 -4.54 12.59 3.30
CA HIS A 115 -3.55 12.70 2.23
C HIS A 115 -3.81 11.62 1.20
N THR A 116 -4.76 11.93 0.31
CA THR A 116 -5.02 11.14 -0.88
C THR A 116 -4.05 11.64 -1.94
N THR A 117 -2.99 10.90 -2.26
CA THR A 117 -2.19 11.19 -3.46
C THR A 117 -3.04 10.79 -4.68
N THR A 118 -3.89 11.70 -5.15
CA THR A 118 -4.84 11.51 -6.27
C THR A 118 -4.24 11.83 -7.64
N HIS A 119 -2.95 12.16 -7.73
CA HIS A 119 -2.28 12.54 -8.97
C HIS A 119 -1.05 11.66 -9.23
N ARG A 120 -0.87 11.23 -10.49
CA ARG A 120 0.40 10.72 -11.03
C ARG A 120 1.37 11.89 -10.99
N GLU A 121 2.21 11.97 -9.97
CA GLU A 121 3.25 13.01 -9.90
C GLU A 121 4.60 12.41 -10.27
N LEU A 122 5.15 12.93 -11.35
CA LEU A 122 6.51 12.70 -11.76
C LEU A 122 7.37 13.72 -11.01
N ILE A 123 8.12 13.26 -10.02
CA ILE A 123 8.98 14.07 -9.19
C ILE A 123 10.41 13.92 -9.68
N LEU A 124 11.03 15.01 -10.12
CA LEU A 124 12.45 15.04 -10.44
C LEU A 124 13.25 15.01 -9.14
N VAL A 125 14.16 14.03 -9.00
CA VAL A 125 15.13 13.99 -7.91
C VAL A 125 16.40 14.69 -8.39
N PRO A 126 16.82 15.80 -7.75
CA PRO A 126 18.05 16.50 -8.10
C PRO A 126 19.23 15.54 -8.18
N ASP A 127 20.01 15.65 -9.27
CA ASP A 127 21.24 14.91 -9.53
C ASP A 127 21.12 13.37 -9.58
N ALA A 128 19.91 12.81 -9.68
CA ALA A 128 19.71 11.39 -9.45
C ALA A 128 18.70 10.72 -10.41
N GLY A 129 17.65 11.39 -10.90
CA GLY A 129 16.71 10.80 -11.86
C GLY A 129 15.26 11.18 -11.64
N VAL A 130 14.34 10.35 -12.13
CA VAL A 130 12.89 10.59 -12.07
C VAL A 130 12.24 9.62 -11.10
N VAL A 131 11.48 10.12 -10.12
CA VAL A 131 10.64 9.34 -9.23
C VAL A 131 9.18 9.49 -9.64
N ILE A 132 8.52 8.40 -9.98
CA ILE A 132 7.09 8.41 -10.25
C ILE A 132 6.35 7.96 -8.99
N ASP A 133 5.55 8.86 -8.41
CA ASP A 133 4.50 8.49 -7.47
C ASP A 133 3.26 8.11 -8.29
N THR A 134 3.16 6.83 -8.62
CA THR A 134 1.99 6.29 -9.32
C THR A 134 0.79 6.23 -8.34
N PRO A 135 -0.43 6.61 -8.75
CA PRO A 135 -1.64 6.32 -7.99
C PRO A 135 -1.70 4.81 -7.81
N GLY A 136 -1.60 4.38 -6.56
CA GLY A 136 -1.12 3.05 -6.24
C GLY A 136 -2.10 1.95 -6.64
N MET A 137 -1.56 0.84 -7.17
CA MET A 137 -1.98 -0.58 -7.06
C MET A 137 -3.44 -1.01 -7.37
N ARG A 138 -4.36 -0.06 -7.45
CA ARG A 138 -5.79 -0.20 -7.68
C ARG A 138 -6.08 -0.43 -9.16
N GLU A 139 -5.35 0.26 -10.04
CA GLU A 139 -5.42 0.05 -11.50
C GLU A 139 -4.83 -1.30 -11.95
N LEU A 140 -4.07 -1.97 -11.07
CA LEU A 140 -3.46 -3.28 -11.35
C LEU A 140 -4.27 -4.47 -10.80
N GLY A 141 -5.43 -4.24 -10.15
CA GLY A 141 -6.30 -5.32 -9.64
C GLY A 141 -5.74 -6.13 -8.46
N ILE A 142 -4.62 -5.70 -7.88
CA ILE A 142 -3.88 -6.50 -6.90
C ILE A 142 -4.33 -6.27 -5.46
N ILE A 143 -4.88 -5.10 -5.13
CA ILE A 143 -5.29 -4.76 -3.76
C ILE A 143 -6.50 -5.59 -3.28
N SER A 144 -7.47 -5.88 -4.16
CA SER A 144 -8.62 -6.74 -3.81
C SER A 144 -8.17 -8.16 -3.49
N ALA A 145 -7.44 -8.80 -4.40
CA ALA A 145 -6.91 -10.15 -4.20
C ALA A 145 -5.86 -10.25 -3.07
N ASP A 146 -5.36 -9.12 -2.58
CA ASP A 146 -4.40 -9.00 -1.49
C ASP A 146 -5.09 -8.86 -0.13
N LEU A 147 -6.22 -8.13 -0.06
CA LEU A 147 -7.07 -8.09 1.12
C LEU A 147 -7.63 -9.46 1.46
N ASP A 148 -8.19 -10.16 0.47
CA ASP A 148 -8.77 -11.50 0.64
C ASP A 148 -7.75 -12.50 1.22
N LYS A 149 -6.47 -12.42 0.79
CA LYS A 149 -5.42 -13.29 1.32
C LYS A 149 -4.89 -12.83 2.68
N SER A 150 -4.65 -11.52 2.85
CA SER A 150 -4.04 -10.94 4.05
C SER A 150 -4.91 -11.06 5.31
N PHE A 151 -6.23 -11.09 5.12
CA PHE A 151 -7.23 -11.13 6.18
C PHE A 151 -8.18 -12.32 6.04
N SER A 152 -7.69 -13.39 5.38
CA SER A 152 -8.42 -14.66 5.21
C SER A 152 -8.86 -15.25 6.55
N ASP A 153 -8.07 -15.08 7.60
CA ASP A 153 -8.42 -15.44 8.98
C ASP A 153 -9.65 -14.69 9.49
N ILE A 154 -9.75 -13.39 9.24
CA ILE A 154 -10.94 -12.60 9.59
C ILE A 154 -12.13 -13.00 8.74
N GLU A 155 -11.95 -13.21 7.44
CA GLU A 155 -13.03 -13.63 6.53
C GLU A 155 -13.59 -15.01 6.88
N GLU A 156 -12.74 -15.95 7.27
CA GLU A 156 -13.16 -17.29 7.70
C GLU A 156 -13.96 -17.26 9.00
N ILE A 157 -13.56 -16.42 9.96
CA ILE A 157 -14.33 -16.22 11.19
C ILE A 157 -15.64 -15.49 10.88
N ALA A 158 -15.62 -14.50 10.00
CA ALA A 158 -16.79 -13.72 9.61
C ALA A 158 -17.89 -14.59 8.96
N LYS A 159 -17.54 -15.69 8.26
CA LYS A 159 -18.51 -16.67 7.74
C LYS A 159 -19.35 -17.35 8.83
N ARG A 160 -18.88 -17.34 10.09
CA ARG A 160 -19.58 -17.89 11.25
C ARG A 160 -20.47 -16.87 11.97
N CYS A 161 -20.46 -15.61 11.53
CA CYS A 161 -21.38 -14.61 12.06
C CYS A 161 -22.83 -15.01 11.76
N LYS A 162 -23.74 -14.69 12.69
CA LYS A 162 -25.18 -14.93 12.49
C LYS A 162 -25.74 -14.21 11.26
N PHE A 163 -25.21 -13.02 10.96
CA PHE A 163 -25.67 -12.16 9.88
C PHE A 163 -24.63 -12.12 8.76
N SER A 164 -25.09 -12.24 7.51
CA SER A 164 -24.24 -12.20 6.31
C SER A 164 -23.67 -10.81 6.00
N ASP A 165 -24.28 -9.76 6.54
CA ASP A 165 -23.91 -8.35 6.37
C ASP A 165 -23.32 -7.73 7.65
N CYS A 166 -22.89 -8.56 8.60
CA CYS A 166 -22.31 -8.16 9.87
C CYS A 166 -21.09 -7.22 9.65
N GLN A 167 -21.15 -6.01 10.20
CA GLN A 167 -20.06 -5.02 10.22
C GLN A 167 -19.06 -5.26 11.36
N HIS A 168 -19.33 -6.24 12.23
CA HIS A 168 -18.51 -6.60 13.39
C HIS A 168 -18.35 -5.41 14.37
N GLU A 169 -19.40 -4.62 14.58
CA GLU A 169 -19.39 -3.39 15.39
C GLU A 169 -20.27 -3.47 16.63
N SER A 170 -21.52 -3.89 16.49
CA SER A 170 -22.50 -3.95 17.58
C SER A 170 -23.47 -5.12 17.44
N GLU A 171 -23.33 -5.91 16.37
CA GLU A 171 -24.24 -6.99 16.04
C GLU A 171 -24.16 -8.12 17.08
N PRO A 172 -25.32 -8.66 17.49
CA PRO A 172 -25.35 -9.79 18.40
C PRO A 172 -24.89 -11.06 17.69
N LYS A 173 -24.16 -11.94 18.41
CA LYS A 173 -23.59 -13.20 17.88
C LYS A 173 -22.63 -12.96 16.70
N CYS A 174 -21.75 -11.98 16.85
CA CYS A 174 -20.65 -11.72 15.92
C CYS A 174 -19.45 -12.60 16.30
N ALA A 175 -19.16 -13.62 15.48
CA ALA A 175 -18.04 -14.55 15.70
C ALA A 175 -16.68 -13.83 15.71
N VAL A 176 -16.54 -12.73 14.96
CA VAL A 176 -15.30 -11.93 14.94
C VAL A 176 -15.07 -11.22 16.27
N LYS A 177 -16.12 -10.74 16.94
CA LYS A 177 -16.01 -10.13 18.26
C LYS A 177 -15.72 -11.16 19.34
N GLU A 178 -16.41 -12.29 19.28
CA GLU A 178 -16.18 -13.41 20.19
C GLU A 178 -14.72 -13.88 20.10
N ALA A 179 -14.18 -14.01 18.88
CA ALA A 179 -12.76 -14.31 18.67
C ALA A 179 -11.81 -13.24 19.24
N ILE A 180 -12.21 -11.97 19.31
CA ILE A 180 -11.42 -10.91 19.97
C ILE A 180 -11.48 -11.05 21.49
N GLU A 181 -12.67 -11.28 22.05
CA GLU A 181 -12.89 -11.48 23.49
C GLU A 181 -12.14 -12.72 24.01
N GLU A 182 -12.07 -13.77 23.22
CA GLU A 182 -11.32 -15.01 23.50
C GLU A 182 -9.81 -14.88 23.23
N GLY A 183 -9.35 -13.76 22.67
CA GLY A 183 -7.94 -13.50 22.36
C GLY A 183 -7.41 -14.24 21.12
N HIS A 184 -8.28 -14.87 20.33
CA HIS A 184 -7.95 -15.51 19.05
C HIS A 184 -7.71 -14.50 17.91
N LEU A 185 -8.23 -13.28 18.04
CA LEU A 185 -8.02 -12.20 17.07
C LEU A 185 -7.66 -10.89 17.80
N ASP A 186 -6.61 -10.21 17.35
CA ASP A 186 -6.23 -8.90 17.88
C ASP A 186 -7.19 -7.81 17.33
N ILE A 187 -7.72 -6.96 18.22
CA ILE A 187 -8.59 -5.84 17.84
C ILE A 187 -7.93 -4.90 16.83
N ALA A 188 -6.61 -4.67 16.96
CA ALA A 188 -5.87 -3.84 16.03
C ALA A 188 -5.84 -4.44 14.61
N ARG A 189 -5.96 -5.77 14.49
CA ARG A 189 -6.02 -6.47 13.19
C ARG A 189 -7.38 -6.25 12.53
N LEU A 190 -8.47 -6.32 13.30
CA LEU A 190 -9.82 -5.99 12.82
C LEU A 190 -9.91 -4.52 12.37
N GLU A 191 -9.33 -3.59 13.13
CA GLU A 191 -9.31 -2.17 12.76
C GLU A 191 -8.57 -1.91 11.44
N ASN A 192 -7.42 -2.57 11.23
CA ASN A 192 -6.68 -2.50 9.98
C ASN A 192 -7.49 -3.06 8.80
N TYR A 193 -8.15 -4.20 8.98
CA TYR A 193 -9.05 -4.77 7.98
C TYR A 193 -10.18 -3.81 7.60
N LYS A 194 -10.90 -3.27 8.59
CA LYS A 194 -11.99 -2.31 8.36
C LYS A 194 -11.52 -1.01 7.73
N LYS A 195 -10.32 -0.55 8.07
CA LYS A 195 -9.70 0.61 7.46
C LYS A 195 -9.46 0.36 5.98
N LEU A 196 -8.84 -0.76 5.64
CA LEU A 196 -8.55 -1.13 4.25
C LEU A 196 -9.83 -1.37 3.43
N GLN A 197 -10.86 -2.01 3.99
CA GLN A 197 -12.16 -2.16 3.33
C GLN A 197 -12.86 -0.81 3.08
N ARG A 198 -12.78 0.14 4.02
CA ARG A 198 -13.29 1.50 3.80
C ARG A 198 -12.54 2.19 2.68
N GLU A 199 -11.21 2.09 2.68
CA GLU A 199 -10.36 2.66 1.63
C GLU A 199 -10.69 2.07 0.24
N LEU A 200 -11.00 0.77 0.14
CA LEU A 200 -11.51 0.15 -1.08
C LEU A 200 -12.85 0.75 -1.52
N ARG A 201 -13.85 0.76 -0.63
CA ARG A 201 -15.20 1.26 -0.95
C ARG A 201 -15.20 2.70 -1.43
N TYR A 202 -14.48 3.59 -0.73
CA TYR A 202 -14.34 4.99 -1.15
C TYR A 202 -13.64 5.12 -2.51
N SER A 203 -12.70 4.23 -2.82
CA SER A 203 -12.01 4.24 -4.11
C SER A 203 -12.90 3.77 -5.27
N GLU A 204 -13.74 2.76 -5.06
CA GLU A 204 -14.68 2.28 -6.08
C GLU A 204 -15.71 3.37 -6.43
N LEU A 205 -16.21 4.10 -5.43
CA LEU A 205 -17.13 5.21 -5.64
C LEU A 205 -16.51 6.31 -6.51
N ASN A 206 -15.29 6.76 -6.18
CA ASN A 206 -14.59 7.76 -6.98
C ASN A 206 -14.29 7.28 -8.42
N SER A 207 -13.96 6.00 -8.61
CA SER A 207 -13.71 5.46 -9.96
C SER A 207 -14.96 5.47 -10.84
N LYS A 208 -16.11 5.08 -10.26
CA LYS A 208 -17.42 5.10 -10.95
C LYS A 208 -17.87 6.53 -11.26
N GLU A 209 -17.56 7.49 -10.39
CA GLU A 209 -17.81 8.91 -10.66
C GLU A 209 -16.96 9.44 -11.82
N LEU A 210 -15.66 9.10 -11.86
CA LEU A 210 -14.79 9.45 -12.99
C LEU A 210 -15.21 8.80 -14.32
N GLU A 211 -15.62 7.53 -14.29
CA GLU A 211 -16.16 6.86 -15.48
C GLU A 211 -17.44 7.53 -15.97
N ARG A 212 -18.34 7.91 -15.06
CA ARG A 212 -19.56 8.67 -15.39
C ARG A 212 -19.24 10.03 -15.99
N GLU A 213 -18.27 10.76 -15.46
CA GLU A 213 -17.82 12.03 -16.03
C GLU A 213 -17.23 11.85 -17.43
N LYS A 214 -16.39 10.82 -17.65
CA LYS A 214 -15.87 10.50 -18.97
C LYS A 214 -16.99 10.17 -19.95
N ILE A 215 -17.93 9.31 -19.58
CA ILE A 215 -19.10 8.96 -20.42
C ILE A 215 -19.92 10.19 -20.75
N ASN A 216 -20.17 11.08 -19.77
CA ASN A 216 -20.91 12.32 -20.00
C ASN A 216 -20.14 13.29 -20.91
N LYS A 217 -18.82 13.37 -20.77
CA LYS A 217 -17.96 14.22 -21.62
C LYS A 217 -17.90 13.69 -23.06
N THR A 218 -17.82 12.37 -23.24
CA THR A 218 -17.89 11.71 -24.55
C THR A 218 -19.27 11.88 -25.20
N LYS A 219 -20.37 11.81 -24.42
CA LYS A 219 -21.72 12.12 -24.91
C LYS A 219 -21.89 13.59 -25.30
N CYS A 220 -21.31 14.52 -24.54
CA CYS A 220 -21.30 15.94 -24.89
C CYS A 220 -20.52 16.21 -26.19
N LEU A 221 -19.37 15.56 -26.39
CA LEU A 221 -18.58 15.71 -27.61
C LEU A 221 -19.30 15.12 -28.85
N ALA A 222 -19.98 13.98 -28.69
CA ALA A 222 -20.79 13.39 -29.76
C ALA A 222 -22.05 14.21 -30.12
N ALA A 223 -22.52 15.08 -29.22
CA ALA A 223 -23.66 15.97 -29.46
C ALA A 223 -23.28 17.29 -30.14
N TRP A 224 -21.99 17.59 -30.31
CA TRP A 224 -21.47 18.80 -30.97
C TRP A 224 -20.98 18.53 -32.42
N GLU A 225 -21.10 17.29 -32.90
CA GLU A 225 -20.76 16.88 -34.28
C GLU A 225 -22.00 16.58 -35.16
N LEU A 226 -23.19 17.02 -34.73
CA LEU A 226 -24.45 17.02 -35.51
C LEU A 226 -25.02 18.44 -35.60
#